data_AF-A0A522PAZ3-F1
#
_entry.id   AF-A0A522PAZ3-F1
#
_cell.length_a   1.000
_cell.length_b   1.000
_cell.length_c   1.000
_cell.angle_alpha   90.00
_cell.angle_beta   90.00
_cell.angle_gamma   90.00
#
_symmetry.space_group_name_H-M   'P 1'
#
loop_
_entity.id
_entity.type
_entity.pdbx_description
1 polymer ?
#
loop_
_entity_poly.entity_id
_entity_poly.type
_entity_poly.pdbx_seq_one_letter_code
_entity_poly.pdbx_strand_id
1 'polypeptide(L)'
;MKVRIGRALAGSALIFIIASPALGRPTIIRELGTAPLLGPSDSTSTELSKILEHEALIRNAASKLGLTQMEFGAFLQQWRTHQMRWVEIPRHLDGMTWAAGDSVHVIKDVTIPSKTMGWEVDIPGPGRTLSLFLPAACGNLSLLTRPKRAVMAPPPKPLPTPPPVVETPAPPPPDAPAPEPSPQVAVVPPAVVAASKPFWPYLTPLVLLTFHTHQVTGTPTYPPIGPPPNFHSAA
;
A
#
# COMPACT_ATOMS: atom_id res chain seq x y z
N MET A 1 -54.64 30.09 -46.36
CA MET A 1 -54.87 28.63 -46.52
C MET A 1 -53.86 27.86 -45.68
N LYS A 2 -54.37 27.03 -44.77
CA LYS A 2 -53.78 25.88 -44.04
C LYS A 2 -52.34 25.96 -43.46
N VAL A 3 -52.32 26.27 -42.16
CA VAL A 3 -51.29 25.95 -41.16
C VAL A 3 -51.20 24.43 -40.96
N ARG A 4 -49.98 23.88 -40.80
CA ARG A 4 -49.75 22.53 -40.23
C ARG A 4 -48.61 22.58 -39.22
N ILE A 5 -48.97 22.49 -37.94
CA ILE A 5 -48.08 22.32 -36.79
C ILE A 5 -48.00 20.82 -36.52
N GLY A 6 -46.83 20.22 -36.80
CA GLY A 6 -46.54 18.82 -36.49
C GLY A 6 -46.09 18.69 -35.04
N ARG A 7 -46.90 18.05 -34.20
CA ARG A 7 -46.55 17.67 -32.82
C ARG A 7 -45.60 16.48 -32.85
N ALA A 8 -44.36 16.66 -32.39
CA ALA A 8 -43.45 15.55 -32.10
C ALA A 8 -43.76 15.01 -30.69
N LEU A 9 -44.18 13.75 -30.61
CA LEU A 9 -44.38 13.03 -29.36
C LEU A 9 -43.00 12.63 -28.80
N ALA A 10 -42.63 13.22 -27.67
CA ALA A 10 -41.44 12.84 -26.91
C ALA A 10 -41.71 11.53 -26.16
N GLY A 11 -41.20 10.41 -26.69
CA GLY A 11 -41.19 9.13 -26.00
C GLY A 11 -40.00 9.07 -25.05
N SER A 12 -40.24 9.22 -23.75
CA SER A 12 -39.24 8.98 -22.71
C SER A 12 -39.01 7.47 -22.56
N ALA A 13 -37.94 6.96 -23.17
CA ALA A 13 -37.47 5.60 -22.91
C ALA A 13 -36.77 5.57 -21.55
N LEU A 14 -37.42 4.94 -20.57
CA LEU A 14 -36.89 4.70 -19.24
C LEU A 14 -35.82 3.58 -19.33
N ILE A 15 -34.54 3.95 -19.37
CA ILE A 15 -33.43 3.00 -19.36
C ILE A 15 -33.21 2.54 -17.91
N PHE A 16 -33.72 1.36 -17.57
CA PHE A 16 -33.33 0.66 -16.34
C PHE A 16 -31.90 0.17 -16.48
N ILE A 17 -30.94 0.93 -15.95
CA ILE A 17 -29.56 0.49 -15.78
C ILE A 17 -29.54 -0.51 -14.62
N ILE A 18 -29.69 -1.79 -14.94
CA ILE A 18 -29.44 -2.87 -13.98
C ILE A 18 -27.91 -2.95 -13.82
N ALA A 19 -27.39 -2.26 -12.81
CA ALA A 19 -26.01 -2.37 -12.38
C ALA A 19 -25.78 -3.80 -11.85
N SER A 20 -25.37 -4.70 -12.74
CA SER A 20 -24.94 -6.05 -12.33
C SER A 20 -23.65 -5.89 -11.54
N PRO A 21 -23.57 -6.39 -10.29
CA PRO A 21 -22.31 -6.38 -9.56
C PRO A 21 -21.31 -7.23 -10.32
N ALA A 22 -20.25 -6.60 -10.83
CA ALA A 22 -19.14 -7.29 -11.44
C ALA A 22 -18.42 -8.09 -10.36
N LEU A 23 -18.78 -9.36 -10.21
CA LEU A 23 -17.99 -10.33 -9.46
C LEU A 23 -16.65 -10.48 -10.19
N GLY A 24 -15.64 -9.76 -9.70
CA GLY A 24 -14.33 -9.64 -10.32
C GLY A 24 -13.68 -11.01 -10.51
N ARG A 25 -13.55 -11.42 -11.77
CA ARG A 25 -12.75 -12.61 -12.11
C ARG A 25 -11.27 -12.21 -12.00
N PRO A 26 -10.41 -13.09 -11.43
CA PRO A 26 -8.99 -12.82 -11.37
C PRO A 26 -8.44 -12.60 -12.78
N THR A 27 -7.67 -11.53 -12.95
CA THR A 27 -7.06 -11.23 -14.25
C THR A 27 -5.77 -12.04 -14.37
N ILE A 28 -5.77 -13.02 -15.27
CA ILE A 28 -4.59 -13.85 -15.55
C ILE A 28 -3.74 -13.15 -16.60
N ILE A 29 -2.58 -12.65 -16.19
CA ILE A 29 -1.60 -12.08 -17.12
C ILE A 29 -0.73 -13.25 -17.61
N ARG A 30 -0.90 -13.63 -18.88
CA ARG A 30 -0.12 -14.70 -19.50
C ARG A 30 1.32 -14.29 -19.78
N GLU A 31 1.52 -13.03 -20.15
CA GLU A 31 2.83 -12.46 -20.48
C GLU A 31 2.97 -11.10 -19.83
N LEU A 32 4.07 -10.92 -19.08
CA LEU A 32 4.46 -9.61 -18.56
C LEU A 32 5.25 -8.89 -19.66
N GLY A 33 4.99 -7.59 -19.88
CA GLY A 33 5.82 -6.75 -20.76
C GLY A 33 5.14 -6.11 -21.96
N THR A 34 3.84 -6.32 -22.20
CA THR A 34 3.13 -5.64 -23.31
C THR A 34 2.89 -4.15 -23.07
N ALA A 35 2.95 -3.71 -21.82
CA ALA A 35 2.73 -2.33 -21.41
C ALA A 35 3.57 -1.99 -20.16
N PRO A 36 4.91 -2.00 -20.28
CA PRO A 36 5.79 -1.89 -19.12
C PRO A 36 5.84 -0.45 -18.59
N LEU A 37 5.89 -0.30 -17.27
CA LEU A 37 6.00 1.02 -16.63
C LEU A 37 7.43 1.58 -16.74
N LEU A 38 8.44 0.72 -16.55
CA LEU A 38 9.87 1.10 -16.59
C LEU A 38 10.69 0.29 -17.60
N GLY A 39 10.04 -0.67 -18.27
CA GLY A 39 10.72 -1.64 -19.13
C GLY A 39 11.48 -2.71 -18.35
N PRO A 40 12.10 -3.67 -19.05
CA PRO A 40 12.89 -4.73 -18.42
C PRO A 40 14.19 -4.19 -17.84
N SER A 41 14.62 -4.72 -16.69
CA SER A 41 15.88 -4.40 -16.03
C SER A 41 16.58 -5.65 -15.56
N ASP A 42 17.90 -5.68 -15.72
CA ASP A 42 18.77 -6.82 -15.41
C ASP A 42 19.54 -6.66 -14.10
N SER A 43 19.60 -5.43 -13.56
CA SER A 43 20.34 -5.11 -12.35
C SER A 43 19.61 -4.12 -11.46
N THR A 44 19.89 -4.19 -10.17
CA THR A 44 19.40 -3.26 -9.15
C THR A 44 19.76 -1.80 -9.48
N SER A 45 20.97 -1.55 -9.98
CA SER A 45 21.42 -0.19 -10.34
C SER A 45 20.65 0.35 -11.53
N THR A 46 20.40 -0.48 -12.55
CA THR A 46 19.57 -0.09 -13.71
C THR A 46 18.15 0.25 -13.27
N GLU A 47 17.55 -0.60 -12.43
CA GLU A 47 16.20 -0.38 -11.93
C GLU A 47 16.12 0.90 -11.07
N LEU A 48 17.09 1.12 -10.17
CA LEU A 48 17.15 2.35 -9.37
C LEU A 48 17.25 3.60 -10.25
N SER A 49 18.12 3.59 -11.26
CA SER A 49 18.27 4.72 -12.18
C SER A 49 16.95 5.04 -12.88
N LYS A 50 16.23 4.02 -13.38
CA LYS A 50 14.90 4.18 -13.99
C LYS A 50 13.87 4.70 -13.01
N ILE A 51 13.90 4.24 -11.76
CA ILE A 51 13.00 4.72 -10.72
C ILE A 51 13.20 6.22 -10.47
N LEU A 52 14.45 6.67 -10.44
CA LEU A 52 14.79 8.07 -10.23
C LEU A 52 14.47 8.93 -11.46
N GLU A 53 14.76 8.42 -12.66
CA GLU A 53 14.45 9.11 -13.93
C GLU A 53 12.94 9.28 -14.13
N HIS A 54 12.15 8.27 -13.77
CA HIS A 54 10.69 8.25 -13.93
C HIS A 54 9.94 8.41 -12.60
N GLU A 55 10.51 9.13 -11.63
CA GLU A 55 9.95 9.22 -10.27
C GLU A 55 8.48 9.71 -10.27
N ALA A 56 8.16 10.69 -11.11
CA ALA A 56 6.80 11.22 -11.23
C ALA A 56 5.79 10.17 -11.73
N LEU A 57 6.19 9.32 -12.68
CA LEU A 57 5.37 8.25 -13.22
C LEU A 57 5.11 7.17 -12.16
N ILE A 58 6.16 6.76 -11.44
CA ILE A 58 6.04 5.76 -10.37
C ILE A 58 5.22 6.29 -9.20
N ARG A 59 5.37 7.57 -8.86
CA ARG A 59 4.54 8.22 -7.84
C ARG A 59 3.05 8.18 -8.20
N ASN A 60 2.72 8.41 -9.47
CA ASN A 60 1.35 8.27 -9.98
C ASN A 60 0.87 6.80 -9.90
N ALA A 61 1.72 5.84 -10.29
CA ALA A 61 1.43 4.42 -10.16
C ALA A 61 1.15 4.01 -8.70
N ALA A 62 2.00 4.46 -7.78
CA ALA A 62 1.88 4.22 -6.35
C ALA A 62 0.57 4.80 -5.79
N SER A 63 0.24 6.05 -6.15
CA SER A 63 -1.00 6.69 -5.68
C SER A 63 -2.24 5.97 -6.21
N LYS A 64 -2.24 5.50 -7.46
CA LYS A 64 -3.34 4.69 -8.01
C LYS A 64 -3.45 3.30 -7.37
N LEU A 65 -2.36 2.75 -6.85
CA LEU A 65 -2.38 1.55 -6.02
C LEU A 65 -2.86 1.81 -4.59
N GLY A 66 -3.06 3.07 -4.20
CA GLY A 66 -3.56 3.46 -2.89
C GLY A 66 -2.47 3.72 -1.86
N LEU A 67 -1.22 3.93 -2.30
CA LEU A 67 -0.14 4.33 -1.39
C LEU A 67 -0.28 5.81 -1.04
N THR A 68 -0.06 6.10 0.23
CA THR A 68 0.10 7.46 0.73
C THR A 68 1.46 8.03 0.32
N GLN A 69 1.59 9.37 0.37
CA GLN A 69 2.85 10.05 0.10
C GLN A 69 3.97 9.59 1.04
N MET A 70 3.64 9.30 2.30
CA MET A 70 4.60 8.82 3.30
C MET A 70 5.09 7.39 2.98
N GLU A 71 4.18 6.48 2.60
CA GLU A 71 4.53 5.13 2.18
C GLU A 71 5.39 5.15 0.91
N PHE A 72 5.06 5.98 -0.07
CA PHE A 72 5.89 6.17 -1.27
C PHE A 72 7.28 6.75 -0.94
N GLY A 73 7.36 7.68 0.02
CA GLY A 73 8.65 8.17 0.53
C GLY A 73 9.49 7.05 1.14
N ALA A 74 8.89 6.16 1.93
CA ALA A 74 9.56 5.01 2.51
C ALA A 74 10.03 4.00 1.43
N PHE A 75 9.22 3.79 0.38
CA PHE A 75 9.62 3.00 -0.79
C PHE A 75 10.90 3.53 -1.44
N LEU A 76 10.91 4.82 -1.81
CA LEU A 76 12.08 5.44 -2.44
C LEU A 76 13.30 5.42 -1.51
N GLN A 77 13.09 5.61 -0.20
CA GLN A 77 14.17 5.55 0.75
C GLN A 77 14.83 4.17 0.78
N GLN A 78 14.06 3.08 0.80
CA GLN A 78 14.61 1.72 0.77
C GLN A 78 15.38 1.44 -0.52
N TRP A 79 14.93 1.96 -1.66
CA TRP A 79 15.67 1.88 -2.91
C TRP A 79 17.02 2.62 -2.86
N ARG A 80 17.04 3.85 -2.33
CA ARG A 80 18.26 4.65 -2.17
C ARG A 80 19.25 4.04 -1.17
N THR A 81 18.77 3.30 -0.18
CA THR A 81 19.60 2.61 0.82
C THR A 81 19.87 1.14 0.48
N HIS A 82 19.49 0.69 -0.72
CA HIS A 82 19.64 -0.68 -1.19
C HIS A 82 19.02 -1.75 -0.25
N GLN A 83 17.90 -1.43 0.40
CA GLN A 83 17.19 -2.32 1.33
C GLN A 83 16.11 -3.20 0.67
N MET A 84 16.02 -3.21 -0.65
CA MET A 84 15.16 -4.12 -1.38
C MET A 84 15.74 -5.54 -1.43
N ARG A 85 14.87 -6.53 -1.59
CA ARG A 85 15.25 -7.96 -1.74
C ARG A 85 14.99 -8.44 -3.16
N TRP A 86 15.89 -9.25 -3.70
CA TRP A 86 15.64 -10.00 -4.93
C TRP A 86 14.91 -11.30 -4.59
N VAL A 87 13.68 -11.47 -5.08
CA VAL A 87 12.80 -12.58 -4.68
C VAL A 87 12.01 -13.12 -5.86
N GLU A 88 11.47 -14.32 -5.69
CA GLU A 88 10.36 -14.80 -6.52
C GLU A 88 9.07 -14.08 -6.07
N ILE A 89 8.44 -13.38 -7.01
CA ILE A 89 7.22 -12.61 -6.76
C ILE A 89 6.06 -13.58 -6.56
N PRO A 90 5.23 -13.39 -5.51
CA PRO A 90 4.02 -14.18 -5.32
C PRO A 90 3.13 -14.18 -6.56
N ARG A 91 2.54 -15.33 -6.87
CA ARG A 91 1.67 -15.47 -8.04
C ARG A 91 0.44 -14.58 -7.99
N HIS A 92 -0.08 -14.31 -6.79
CA HIS A 92 -1.25 -13.46 -6.59
C HIS A 92 -0.83 -12.11 -5.99
N LEU A 93 -1.34 -11.04 -6.58
CA LEU A 93 -1.09 -9.66 -6.20
C LEU A 93 -2.42 -8.92 -6.13
N ASP A 94 -2.59 -8.04 -5.14
CA ASP A 94 -3.82 -7.25 -4.95
C ASP A 94 -4.01 -6.26 -6.10
N GLY A 95 -2.90 -5.76 -6.65
CA GLY A 95 -2.93 -5.00 -7.87
C GLY A 95 -1.56 -4.79 -8.51
N MET A 96 -1.58 -4.53 -9.81
CA MET A 96 -0.41 -4.23 -10.62
C MET A 96 -0.71 -3.04 -11.53
N THR A 97 0.25 -2.14 -11.65
CA THR A 97 0.18 -1.00 -12.54
C THR A 97 0.77 -1.31 -13.90
N TRP A 98 0.33 -0.59 -14.92
CA TRP A 98 0.90 -0.61 -16.27
C TRP A 98 0.70 0.76 -16.92
N ALA A 99 1.46 1.04 -17.97
CA ALA A 99 1.41 2.32 -18.68
C ALA A 99 0.88 2.16 -20.12
N ALA A 100 -0.04 3.03 -20.52
CA ALA A 100 -0.47 3.21 -21.91
C ALA A 100 -0.26 4.69 -22.29
N GLY A 101 0.77 4.96 -23.09
CA GLY A 101 1.20 6.34 -23.33
C GLY A 101 1.54 7.03 -22.00
N ASP A 102 0.95 8.20 -21.75
CA ASP A 102 1.16 8.97 -20.52
C ASP A 102 0.22 8.58 -19.36
N SER A 103 -0.63 7.58 -19.57
CA SER A 103 -1.63 7.16 -18.59
C SER A 103 -1.20 5.91 -17.83
N VAL A 104 -1.23 5.98 -16.50
CA VAL A 104 -1.05 4.83 -15.62
C VAL A 104 -2.40 4.19 -15.30
N HIS A 105 -2.48 2.88 -15.41
CA HIS A 105 -3.66 2.09 -15.11
C HIS A 105 -3.36 1.06 -14.02
N VAL A 106 -4.41 0.56 -13.36
CA VAL A 106 -4.30 -0.47 -12.30
C VAL A 106 -5.20 -1.63 -12.65
N ILE A 107 -4.62 -2.83 -12.64
CA ILE A 107 -5.36 -4.09 -12.66
C ILE A 107 -5.41 -4.59 -11.23
N LYS A 108 -6.58 -5.04 -10.78
CA LYS A 108 -6.79 -5.63 -9.45
C LYS A 108 -6.83 -7.15 -9.55
N ASP A 109 -6.52 -7.83 -8.44
CA ASP A 109 -6.59 -9.30 -8.32
C ASP A 109 -5.81 -10.01 -9.45
N VAL A 110 -4.53 -9.66 -9.54
CA VAL A 110 -3.66 -10.08 -10.64
C VAL A 110 -3.03 -11.42 -10.31
N THR A 111 -3.07 -12.33 -11.28
CA THR A 111 -2.29 -13.57 -11.26
C THR A 111 -1.17 -13.50 -12.28
N ILE A 112 0.08 -13.58 -11.82
CA ILE A 112 1.28 -13.55 -12.66
C ILE A 112 1.80 -14.97 -12.93
N PRO A 113 2.66 -15.14 -13.96
CA PRO A 113 3.37 -16.40 -14.19
C PRO A 113 4.19 -16.82 -12.96
N SER A 114 4.28 -18.13 -12.73
CA SER A 114 5.16 -18.69 -11.69
C SER A 114 6.63 -18.38 -11.97
N LYS A 115 7.49 -18.37 -10.93
CA LYS A 115 8.93 -18.12 -11.08
C LYS A 115 9.27 -16.73 -11.65
N THR A 116 8.35 -15.78 -11.54
CA THR A 116 8.62 -14.39 -11.91
C THR A 116 9.55 -13.78 -10.86
N MET A 117 10.74 -13.35 -11.28
CA MET A 117 11.71 -12.72 -10.39
C MET A 117 11.59 -11.19 -10.40
N GLY A 118 11.93 -10.56 -9.28
CA GLY A 118 12.01 -9.11 -9.19
C GLY A 118 12.43 -8.61 -7.83
N TRP A 119 12.26 -7.31 -7.62
CA TRP A 119 12.59 -6.65 -6.36
C TRP A 119 11.37 -6.51 -5.47
N GLU A 120 11.53 -6.79 -4.18
CA GLU A 120 10.54 -6.60 -3.13
C GLU A 120 10.99 -5.52 -2.15
N VAL A 121 10.04 -4.66 -1.79
CA VAL A 121 10.18 -3.63 -0.74
C VAL A 121 9.01 -3.78 0.22
N ASP A 122 9.31 -3.98 1.50
CA ASP A 122 8.29 -4.09 2.55
C ASP A 122 8.17 -2.79 3.33
N ILE A 123 6.97 -2.21 3.34
CA ILE A 123 6.66 -0.98 4.08
C ILE A 123 5.74 -1.33 5.23
N PRO A 124 6.20 -1.19 6.49
CA PRO A 124 5.35 -1.41 7.65
C PRO A 124 4.33 -0.26 7.75
N GLY A 125 3.04 -0.62 7.87
CA GLY A 125 1.95 0.32 8.10
C GLY A 125 1.14 -0.02 9.36
N PRO A 126 0.11 0.79 9.69
CA PRO A 126 -0.77 0.53 10.82
C PRO A 126 -1.62 -0.72 10.52
N GLY A 127 -1.40 -1.80 11.27
CA GLY A 127 -2.18 -3.05 11.15
C GLY A 127 -1.91 -3.90 9.90
N ARG A 128 -1.05 -3.44 8.98
CA ARG A 128 -0.70 -4.13 7.73
C ARG A 128 0.75 -3.89 7.33
N THR A 129 1.31 -4.78 6.54
CA THR A 129 2.55 -4.58 5.80
C THR A 129 2.20 -4.49 4.32
N LEU A 130 2.67 -3.44 3.65
CA LEU A 130 2.54 -3.30 2.20
C LEU A 130 3.80 -3.84 1.57
N SER A 131 3.65 -4.85 0.71
CA SER A 131 4.76 -5.46 0.00
C SER A 131 4.67 -5.05 -1.46
N LEU A 132 5.62 -4.23 -1.87
CA LEU A 132 5.72 -3.72 -3.22
C LEU A 132 6.67 -4.57 -4.02
N PHE A 133 6.27 -4.91 -5.24
CA PHE A 133 7.09 -5.70 -6.14
C PHE A 133 7.31 -4.96 -7.47
N LEU A 134 8.50 -5.11 -8.01
CA LEU A 134 8.87 -4.68 -9.37
C LEU A 134 9.40 -5.89 -10.13
N PRO A 135 8.59 -6.51 -11.01
CA PRO A 135 9.04 -7.62 -11.85
C PRO A 135 10.15 -7.17 -12.79
N ALA A 136 11.26 -7.88 -12.82
CA ALA A 136 12.41 -7.53 -13.66
C ALA A 136 12.12 -7.53 -15.16
N ALA A 137 11.12 -8.31 -15.59
CA ALA A 137 10.70 -8.40 -16.98
C ALA A 137 10.01 -7.13 -17.50
N CYS A 138 9.37 -6.33 -16.64
CA CYS A 138 8.53 -5.20 -17.11
C CYS A 138 8.55 -3.94 -16.24
N GLY A 139 9.12 -3.99 -15.03
CA GLY A 139 9.20 -2.84 -14.13
C GLY A 139 7.84 -2.32 -13.65
N ASN A 140 6.79 -3.13 -13.72
CA ASN A 140 5.43 -2.75 -13.31
C ASN A 140 5.30 -2.75 -11.78
N LEU A 141 4.95 -1.60 -11.19
CA LEU A 141 4.74 -1.52 -9.74
C LEU A 141 3.53 -2.36 -9.33
N SER A 142 3.75 -3.29 -8.41
CA SER A 142 2.76 -4.24 -7.93
C SER A 142 2.63 -4.17 -6.41
N LEU A 143 1.46 -4.50 -5.89
CA LEU A 143 1.15 -4.43 -4.46
C LEU A 143 0.56 -5.75 -3.96
N LEU A 144 1.02 -6.17 -2.79
CA LEU A 144 0.38 -7.18 -1.94
C LEU A 144 0.25 -6.65 -0.52
N THR A 145 -0.96 -6.64 0.00
CA THR A 145 -1.27 -6.19 1.36
C THR A 145 -1.30 -7.40 2.28
N ARG A 146 -0.38 -7.43 3.24
CA ARG A 146 -0.31 -8.51 4.24
C ARG A 146 -0.87 -7.99 5.57
N PRO A 147 -1.88 -8.62 6.18
CA PRO A 147 -2.31 -8.23 7.52
C PRO A 147 -1.16 -8.46 8.50
N LYS A 148 -0.91 -7.49 9.39
CA LYS A 148 0.07 -7.69 10.46
C LYS A 148 -0.52 -8.68 11.44
N ARG A 149 0.03 -9.90 11.49
CA ARG A 149 -0.43 -10.92 12.44
C ARG A 149 -0.22 -10.35 13.85
N ALA A 150 -1.32 -10.13 14.58
CA ALA A 150 -1.23 -9.78 15.98
C ALA A 150 -0.53 -10.95 16.68
N VAL A 151 0.67 -10.72 17.19
CA VAL A 151 1.33 -11.69 18.06
C VAL A 151 0.48 -11.73 19.32
N MET A 152 -0.32 -12.78 19.48
CA MET A 152 -0.99 -13.03 20.75
C MET A 152 0.10 -13.08 21.82
N ALA A 153 -0.10 -12.33 22.91
CA ALA A 153 0.80 -12.40 24.05
C ALA A 153 0.94 -13.88 24.45
N PRO A 154 2.17 -14.35 24.77
CA PRO A 154 2.33 -15.71 25.26
C PRO A 154 1.40 -15.90 26.47
N PRO A 155 0.78 -17.08 26.62
CA PRO A 155 -0.07 -17.33 27.78
C PRO A 155 0.73 -17.04 29.04
N PRO A 156 0.11 -16.45 30.08
CA PRO A 156 0.79 -16.21 31.34
C PRO A 156 1.40 -17.53 31.82
N LYS A 157 2.68 -17.48 32.25
CA LYS A 157 3.34 -18.66 32.82
C LYS A 157 2.44 -19.24 33.91
N PRO A 158 2.24 -20.56 33.97
CA PRO A 158 1.57 -21.20 35.10
C PRO A 158 2.23 -20.70 36.38
N LEU A 159 1.41 -20.23 37.33
CA LEU A 159 1.90 -19.91 38.67
C LEU A 159 2.60 -21.17 39.22
N PRO A 160 3.75 -21.03 39.90
CA PRO A 160 4.37 -22.16 40.58
C PRO A 160 3.36 -22.85 41.47
N THR A 161 3.22 -24.16 41.33
CA THR A 161 2.43 -24.97 42.27
C THR A 161 2.96 -24.69 43.68
N PRO A 162 2.13 -24.25 44.63
CA PRO A 162 2.59 -24.05 46.00
C PRO A 162 3.20 -25.36 46.51
N PRO A 163 4.34 -25.32 47.21
CA PRO A 163 4.91 -26.51 47.82
C PRO A 163 3.87 -27.15 48.76
N PRO A 164 3.89 -28.48 48.92
CA PRO A 164 3.04 -29.14 49.91
C PRO A 164 3.26 -28.49 51.27
N VAL A 165 2.16 -28.05 51.88
CA VAL A 165 2.15 -27.49 53.24
C VAL A 165 2.61 -28.61 54.17
N VAL A 166 3.85 -28.52 54.63
CA VAL A 166 4.30 -29.30 55.79
C VAL A 166 3.66 -28.63 57.00
N GLU A 167 2.79 -29.36 57.70
CA GLU A 167 2.21 -28.91 58.96
C GLU A 167 3.33 -28.57 59.93
N THR A 168 3.54 -27.27 60.15
CA THR A 168 4.45 -26.76 61.15
C THR A 168 3.72 -26.81 62.49
N PRO A 169 4.28 -27.38 63.57
CA PRO A 169 3.69 -27.37 64.90
C PRO A 169 3.33 -25.93 65.33
N ALA A 170 2.16 -25.78 65.95
CA ALA A 170 1.61 -24.51 66.36
C ALA A 170 2.62 -23.69 67.21
N PRO A 171 2.87 -22.42 66.86
CA PRO A 171 3.72 -21.56 67.67
C PRO A 171 3.06 -21.21 69.02
N PRO A 172 3.88 -20.97 70.07
CA PRO A 172 3.38 -20.51 71.37
C PRO A 172 2.71 -19.13 71.27
N PRO A 173 1.81 -18.81 72.24
CA PRO A 173 1.01 -17.59 72.19
C PRO A 173 1.88 -16.32 72.21
N PRO A 174 1.48 -15.28 71.48
CA PRO A 174 2.25 -14.04 71.36
C PRO A 174 2.10 -13.15 72.61
N ASP A 175 3.20 -12.56 73.05
CA ASP A 175 3.20 -11.44 73.99
C ASP A 175 2.71 -10.15 73.32
N ALA A 176 2.01 -9.34 74.10
CA ALA A 176 1.33 -8.12 73.69
C ALA A 176 2.30 -7.00 73.26
N PRO A 177 2.16 -6.45 72.04
CA PRO A 177 2.90 -5.26 71.62
C PRO A 177 2.19 -3.94 71.96
N ALA A 178 3.02 -2.95 72.26
CA ALA A 178 2.77 -1.58 72.68
C ALA A 178 2.05 -0.69 71.62
N PRO A 179 1.48 0.47 72.03
CA PRO A 179 0.69 1.34 71.16
C PRO A 179 1.51 2.02 70.04
N GLU A 180 0.90 2.07 68.85
CA GLU A 180 1.44 2.70 67.64
C GLU A 180 1.36 4.25 67.68
N PRO A 181 2.35 4.97 67.12
CA PRO A 181 2.30 6.41 66.91
C PRO A 181 1.57 6.83 65.62
N SER A 182 1.05 8.05 65.67
CA SER A 182 0.16 8.72 64.71
C SER A 182 0.64 8.81 63.24
N PRO A 183 -0.32 8.88 62.29
CA PRO A 183 -0.02 8.97 60.85
C PRO A 183 0.51 10.35 60.44
N GLN A 184 1.58 10.36 59.65
CA GLN A 184 2.04 11.55 58.93
C GLN A 184 1.38 11.62 57.54
N VAL A 185 0.83 12.80 57.24
CA VAL A 185 0.14 13.14 56.00
C VAL A 185 1.17 13.34 54.88
N ALA A 186 1.10 12.54 53.82
CA ALA A 186 1.90 12.74 52.61
C ALA A 186 1.26 13.82 51.72
N VAL A 187 2.04 14.86 51.40
CA VAL A 187 1.67 15.95 50.51
C VAL A 187 1.77 15.48 49.06
N VAL A 188 0.65 15.55 48.33
CA VAL A 188 0.55 15.24 46.89
C VAL A 188 1.05 16.44 46.08
N PRO A 189 2.01 16.28 45.15
CA PRO A 189 2.40 17.36 44.25
C PRO A 189 1.34 17.59 43.15
N PRO A 190 1.13 18.84 42.70
CA PRO A 190 0.14 19.15 41.67
C PRO A 190 0.60 18.70 40.28
N ALA A 191 -0.36 18.21 39.49
CA ALA A 191 -0.19 17.84 38.09
C ALA A 191 0.07 19.08 37.22
N VAL A 192 1.14 19.04 36.42
CA VAL A 192 1.47 20.08 35.45
C VAL A 192 0.63 19.86 34.19
N VAL A 193 -0.31 20.76 33.94
CA VAL A 193 -1.15 20.79 32.73
C VAL A 193 -0.31 21.29 31.56
N ALA A 194 -0.06 20.45 30.57
CA ALA A 194 0.60 20.83 29.32
C ALA A 194 -0.39 21.61 28.44
N ALA A 195 -0.17 22.92 28.30
CA ALA A 195 -0.89 23.77 27.37
C ALA A 195 -0.44 23.50 25.93
N SER A 196 -1.31 22.89 25.12
CA SER A 196 -1.15 22.82 23.67
C SER A 196 -1.57 24.15 23.05
N LYS A 197 -0.66 24.80 22.31
CA LYS A 197 -0.96 25.99 21.50
C LYS A 197 -1.53 25.54 20.15
N PRO A 198 -2.74 25.97 19.75
CA PRO A 198 -3.18 25.89 18.36
C PRO A 198 -2.81 27.20 17.66
N PHE A 199 -1.92 27.16 16.66
CA PHE A 199 -1.73 28.34 15.80
C PHE A 199 -1.20 27.97 14.40
N TRP A 200 -2.10 27.47 13.56
CA TRP A 200 -2.13 27.77 12.12
C TRP A 200 -3.34 28.73 11.98
N PRO A 201 -3.23 29.89 11.32
CA PRO A 201 -3.05 29.89 9.87
C PRO A 201 -2.27 31.05 9.26
N TYR A 202 -1.20 30.73 8.54
CA TYR A 202 -0.76 31.56 7.41
C TYR A 202 -1.29 30.95 6.12
N LEU A 203 -2.45 31.48 5.73
CA LEU A 203 -2.86 31.64 4.36
C LEU A 203 -1.84 32.55 3.66
N THR A 204 -1.07 32.00 2.74
CA THR A 204 -0.52 32.77 1.62
C THR A 204 -1.22 32.31 0.34
N PRO A 205 -2.01 33.17 -0.32
CA PRO A 205 -2.38 32.97 -1.70
C PRO A 205 -1.22 33.44 -2.61
N LEU A 206 -1.31 33.04 -3.88
CA LEU A 206 -0.72 33.75 -5.03
C LEU A 206 0.77 33.49 -5.34
N VAL A 207 1.03 32.48 -6.16
CA VAL A 207 1.89 32.66 -7.35
C VAL A 207 1.24 31.94 -8.54
N LEU A 208 0.64 32.74 -9.41
CA LEU A 208 0.38 32.41 -10.81
C LEU A 208 1.71 32.05 -11.49
N LEU A 209 1.89 30.78 -11.86
CA LEU A 209 2.94 30.37 -12.78
C LEU A 209 2.29 29.72 -14.00
N THR A 210 2.12 30.59 -14.99
CA THR A 210 1.98 30.34 -16.44
C THR A 210 2.25 28.91 -16.89
N PHE A 211 1.18 28.22 -17.31
CA PHE A 211 1.26 27.05 -18.17
C PHE A 211 1.83 27.47 -19.53
N HIS A 212 3.12 27.20 -19.77
CA HIS A 212 3.65 27.13 -21.13
C HIS A 212 3.23 25.78 -21.73
N THR A 213 2.18 25.81 -22.54
CA THR A 213 1.75 24.69 -23.36
C THR A 213 2.74 24.51 -24.52
N HIS A 214 3.67 23.58 -24.40
CA HIS A 214 4.33 23.02 -25.58
C HIS A 214 3.38 21.98 -26.19
N GLN A 215 2.70 22.37 -27.27
CA GLN A 215 2.07 21.39 -28.14
C GLN A 215 3.16 20.66 -28.93
N VAL A 216 3.53 19.47 -28.45
CA VAL A 216 4.27 18.51 -29.28
C VAL A 216 3.23 17.75 -30.09
N THR A 217 2.91 18.28 -31.27
CA THR A 217 2.15 17.57 -32.30
C THR A 217 3.09 16.59 -32.99
N GLY A 218 3.42 15.51 -32.30
CA GLY A 218 3.98 14.31 -32.91
C GLY A 218 2.90 13.25 -32.86
N THR A 219 2.30 12.91 -34.00
CA THR A 219 1.51 11.68 -34.11
C THR A 219 2.46 10.51 -33.88
N PRO A 220 2.32 9.72 -32.80
CA PRO A 220 3.09 8.50 -32.66
C PRO A 220 2.60 7.53 -33.74
N THR A 221 3.40 7.39 -34.79
CA THR A 221 3.26 6.31 -35.77
C THR A 221 3.62 5.01 -35.07
N TYR A 222 2.66 4.42 -34.35
CA TYR A 222 2.82 3.05 -33.86
C TYR A 222 2.93 2.12 -35.07
N PRO A 223 3.96 1.26 -35.15
CA PRO A 223 3.95 0.20 -36.14
C PRO A 223 2.72 -0.69 -35.91
N PRO A 224 2.09 -1.22 -36.98
CA PRO A 224 0.98 -2.15 -36.84
C PRO A 224 1.39 -3.33 -35.97
N ILE A 225 0.58 -3.60 -34.95
CA ILE A 225 0.69 -4.78 -34.08
C ILE A 225 0.66 -6.02 -34.97
N GLY A 226 1.84 -6.58 -35.25
CA GLY A 226 1.96 -7.87 -35.89
C GLY A 226 1.54 -8.98 -34.92
N PRO A 227 1.04 -10.12 -35.41
CA PRO A 227 0.83 -11.29 -34.57
C PRO A 227 2.16 -11.73 -33.93
N PRO A 228 2.13 -12.23 -32.68
CA PRO A 228 3.33 -12.53 -31.91
C PRO A 228 4.24 -13.56 -32.62
N PRO A 229 5.57 -13.44 -32.51
CA PRO A 229 6.50 -14.44 -33.01
C PRO A 229 6.31 -15.78 -32.29
N ASN A 230 6.08 -16.84 -33.08
CA ASN A 230 6.08 -18.23 -32.60
C ASN A 230 7.50 -18.61 -32.17
N PHE A 231 7.80 -18.51 -30.87
CA PHE A 231 9.01 -19.10 -30.33
C PHE A 231 8.76 -20.56 -29.98
N HIS A 232 9.29 -21.44 -30.84
CA HIS A 232 9.40 -22.87 -30.56
C HIS A 232 10.21 -23.07 -29.26
N SER A 233 9.59 -23.73 -28.28
CA SER A 233 10.28 -24.22 -27.08
C SER A 233 11.45 -25.13 -27.48
N ALA A 234 12.66 -24.79 -27.05
CA ALA A 234 13.73 -25.76 -26.94
C ALA A 234 13.44 -26.62 -25.70
N ALA A 235 13.43 -27.95 -25.92
CA ALA A 235 13.21 -28.99 -24.93
C ALA A 235 14.39 -29.12 -23.95
#